data_AF-A0A9D9XGN9-F1
#
_entry.id   AF-A0A9D9XGN9-F1
#
_cell.length_a   1.000
_cell.length_b   1.000
_cell.length_c   1.000
_cell.angle_alpha   90.00
_cell.angle_beta   90.00
_cell.angle_gamma   90.00
#
_symmetry.space_group_name_H-M   'P 1'
#
loop_
_entity.id
_entity.type
_entity.pdbx_description
1 polymer ?
#
loop_
_entity_poly.entity_id
_entity_poly.type
_entity_poly.pdbx_seq_one_letter_code
_entity_poly.pdbx_strand_id
1 'polypeptide(L)' 'MTDLIRIEVVYALPTRQAVVKLRMPAQSTVLAAIEASGLLQKYPE' A
#
# COMPACT_ATOMS: atom_id res chain seq x y z
N MET A 1 16.00 8.19 -14.13
CA MET A 1 14.80 8.97 -13.75
C MET A 1 13.86 8.02 -13.04
N THR A 2 13.51 8.31 -11.79
CA THR A 2 12.61 7.46 -11.01
C THR A 2 11.19 7.95 -11.25
N ASP A 3 10.44 7.23 -12.09
CA ASP A 3 9.03 7.54 -12.34
C ASP A 3 8.23 7.22 -11.08
N LEU A 4 7.56 8.21 -10.49
CA LEU A 4 6.80 8.06 -9.26
C LEU A 4 5.31 7.90 -9.61
N ILE A 5 4.77 6.73 -9.33
CA ILE A 5 3.36 6.43 -9.52
C ILE A 5 2.58 6.64 -8.22
N ARG A 6 1.33 7.06 -8.36
CA ARG A 6 0.36 7.04 -7.26
C ARG A 6 -0.36 5.70 -7.28
N ILE A 7 -0.34 5.04 -6.14
CA ILE A 7 -1.06 3.78 -5.94
C ILE A 7 -1.93 3.89 -4.68
N GLU A 8 -2.97 3.08 -4.64
CA GLU A 8 -3.86 2.96 -3.49
C GLU A 8 -3.86 1.51 -3.05
N VAL A 9 -3.37 1.27 -1.83
CA VAL A 9 -3.39 -0.06 -1.22
C VAL A 9 -4.69 -0.15 -0.42
N VAL A 10 -5.56 -1.08 -0.82
CA VAL A 10 -6.87 -1.29 -0.21
C VAL A 10 -6.85 -2.61 0.54
N TYR A 11 -7.15 -2.57 1.82
CA TYR A 11 -7.35 -3.75 2.65
C TYR A 11 -8.84 -3.84 3.00
N ALA A 12 -9.51 -4.81 2.39
CA ALA A 12 -10.93 -5.03 2.59
C ALA A 12 -11.16 -5.90 3.83
N LEU A 13 -11.42 -5.29 5.00
CA LEU A 13 -11.92 -6.04 6.15
C LEU A 13 -13.44 -6.21 6.02
N PRO A 14 -13.99 -7.33 6.55
CA PRO A 14 -15.43 -7.59 6.52
C PRO A 14 -16.27 -6.47 7.16
N THR A 15 -15.71 -5.71 8.11
CA THR A 15 -16.38 -4.60 8.80
C THR A 15 -16.00 -3.22 8.27
N ARG A 16 -14.85 -3.07 7.61
CA ARG A 16 -14.38 -1.77 7.09
C ARG A 16 -13.28 -1.93 6.05
N GLN A 17 -13.29 -1.10 5.01
CA GLN A 17 -12.16 -1.00 4.09
C GLN A 17 -11.14 0.02 4.58
N ALA A 18 -9.87 -0.34 4.62
CA ALA A 18 -8.77 0.58 4.85
C ALA A 18 -8.10 0.90 3.50
N VAL A 19 -8.15 2.17 3.10
CA VAL A 19 -7.54 2.64 1.85
C VAL A 19 -6.36 3.55 2.19
N VAL A 20 -5.17 3.19 1.73
CA VAL A 20 -3.94 3.96 1.97
C VAL A 20 -3.37 4.40 0.63
N LYS A 21 -3.27 5.71 0.42
CA LYS A 21 -2.73 6.29 -0.80
C LYS A 21 -1.25 6.56 -0.63
N LEU A 22 -0.43 6.04 -1.53
CA LEU A 22 1.02 6.13 -1.47
C LEU A 22 1.57 6.61 -2.81
N ARG A 23 2.76 7.21 -2.75
CA ARG A 23 3.55 7.58 -3.93
C ARG A 23 4.86 6.84 -3.87
N MET A 24 5.10 5.96 -4.83
CA MET A 24 6.30 5.14 -4.89
C MET A 24 6.82 5.04 -6.33
N PRO A 25 8.10 4.70 -6.51
CA PRO A 25 8.65 4.40 -7.82
C PRO A 25 7.83 3.35 -8.58
N ALA A 26 7.64 3.52 -9.89
CA ALA A 26 6.98 2.54 -10.76
C ALA A 26 7.68 1.16 -10.77
N GLN A 27 8.96 1.15 -10.40
CA GLN A 27 9.79 -0.04 -10.29
C GLN A 27 9.70 -0.70 -8.90
N SER A 28 8.95 -0.11 -7.97
CA SER A 28 8.74 -0.67 -6.64
C SER A 28 7.84 -1.89 -6.69
N THR A 29 8.09 -2.84 -5.78
CA THR A 29 7.32 -4.07 -5.68
C THR A 29 6.05 -3.86 -4.87
N VAL A 30 5.10 -4.79 -5.04
CA VAL A 30 3.87 -4.83 -4.23
C VAL A 30 4.21 -4.97 -2.74
N LEU A 31 5.24 -5.76 -2.39
CA LEU A 31 5.69 -5.91 -1.01
C LEU A 31 6.13 -4.56 -0.41
N ALA A 32 6.96 -3.81 -1.12
CA ALA A 32 7.41 -2.48 -0.68
C ALA A 32 6.24 -1.49 -0.52
N ALA A 33 5.22 -1.57 -1.40
CA ALA A 33 4.00 -0.78 -1.26
C ALA A 33 3.19 -1.16 -0.01
N ILE A 34 3.08 -2.45 0.30
CA ILE A 34 2.39 -2.95 1.50
C ILE A 34 3.15 -2.54 2.77
N GLU A 35 4.48 -2.68 2.79
CA GLU A 35 5.32 -2.24 3.92
C GLU A 35 5.20 -0.72 4.14
N ALA A 36 5.27 0.06 3.07
CA ALA A 36 5.11 1.52 3.12
C ALA A 36 3.69 1.95 3.50
N SER A 37 2.67 1.14 3.19
CA SER A 37 1.29 1.40 3.62
C SER A 37 1.10 1.28 5.13
N GLY A 38 1.98 0.51 5.80
CA GLY A 38 1.82 0.13 7.20
C GLY A 38 0.57 -0.72 7.47
N LEU A 39 -0.17 -1.15 6.44
CA LEU A 39 -1.36 -1.99 6.59
C LEU A 39 -0.99 -3.34 7.19
N LEU A 40 0.14 -3.92 6.82
CA LEU A 40 0.63 -5.19 7.36
C LEU A 40 0.89 -5.10 8.88
N GLN A 41 1.39 -3.96 9.37
CA GLN A 41 1.60 -3.75 10.80
C GLN A 41 0.30 -3.44 11.54
N LYS A 42 -0.66 -2.77 10.89
CA LYS A 42 -1.99 -2.51 11.45
C LYS A 42 -2.88 -3.75 11.48
N TYR A 43 -2.69 -4.67 10.55
CA TYR A 43 -3.49 -5.89 10.35
C TYR A 43 -2.55 -7.05 10.00
N PRO A 44 -1.92 -7.69 11.00
CA PRO A 44 -1.01 -8.82 10.79
C PRO A 44 -1.72 -10.17 10.57
N GLU A 45 -3.03 -10.15 10.30
CA GLU A 45 -3.91 -11.33 10.21
C GLU A 45 -3.68 -12.16 8.93
#